data_AF-A0A385SV59-F1
#
_entry.id   AF-A0A385SV59-F1
#
_cell.length_a   1.000
_cell.length_b   1.000
_cell.length_c   1.000
_cell.angle_alpha   90.00
_cell.angle_beta   90.00
_cell.angle_gamma   90.00
#
_symmetry.space_group_name_H-M   'P 1'
#
loop_
_entity.id
_entity.type
_entity.pdbx_description
1 polymer ?
#
loop_
_entity_poly.entity_id
_entity_poly.type
_entity_poly.pdbx_seq_one_letter_code
_entity_poly.pdbx_strand_id
1 'polypeptide(L)'
;MRNKIIFGIIIIATLLLYVRIEMLVAQYTSLSTTIRDNIDIGRELINKVPKDENPELVMRLEDLARGGEISISVAGGYLGEFYYFFITLCACVLILIVMTVLFFRFRKPTEVRKS
;
A
#
# COMPACT_ATOMS: atom_id res chain seq x y z
N MET A 1 7.52 -11.31 32.80
CA MET A 1 6.16 -11.21 32.24
C MET A 1 5.96 -9.97 31.36
N ARG A 2 6.42 -8.78 31.78
CA ARG A 2 6.28 -7.51 31.04
C ARG A 2 6.71 -7.56 29.57
N ASN A 3 7.85 -8.18 29.26
CA ASN A 3 8.36 -8.26 27.88
C ASN A 3 7.45 -9.08 26.95
N LYS A 4 6.81 -10.15 27.44
CA LYS A 4 5.91 -11.00 26.63
C LYS A 4 4.64 -10.24 26.20
N ILE A 5 4.13 -9.37 27.07
CA ILE A 5 2.96 -8.52 26.78
C ILE A 5 3.31 -7.49 25.70
N ILE A 6 4.49 -6.86 25.80
CA ILE A 6 4.97 -5.89 24.81
C ILE A 6 5.11 -6.54 23.42
N PHE A 7 5.69 -7.74 23.34
CA PHE A 7 5.76 -8.47 22.06
C PHE A 7 4.37 -8.80 21.49
N GLY A 8 3.43 -9.23 22.33
CA GLY A 8 2.05 -9.49 21.89
C GLY A 8 1.37 -8.25 21.30
N ILE A 9 1.54 -7.09 21.94
CA ILE A 9 0.98 -5.81 21.44
C ILE A 9 1.59 -5.43 20.09
N ILE A 10 2.92 -5.57 19.92
CA ILE A 10 3.61 -5.26 18.65
C ILE A 10 3.08 -6.15 17.52
N ILE A 11 2.90 -7.44 17.77
CA ILE A 11 2.37 -8.38 16.76
C ILE A 11 0.95 -7.99 16.35
N ILE A 12 0.06 -7.72 17.32
CA ILE A 12 -1.33 -7.34 17.03
C ILE A 12 -1.39 -6.00 16.28
N ALA A 13 -0.60 -5.01 16.70
CA ALA A 13 -0.53 -3.72 16.00
C ALA A 13 -0.04 -3.88 14.56
N THR A 14 0.94 -4.76 14.33
CA THR A 14 1.47 -5.05 12.99
C THR A 14 0.43 -5.73 12.10
N LEU A 15 -0.32 -6.71 12.63
CA LEU A 15 -1.41 -7.36 11.91
C LEU A 15 -2.54 -6.40 11.57
N LEU A 16 -2.93 -5.53 12.52
CA LEU A 16 -3.95 -4.51 12.27
C LEU A 16 -3.51 -3.52 11.19
N LEU A 17 -2.26 -3.06 11.21
CA LEU A 17 -1.72 -2.19 10.18
C LEU A 17 -1.67 -2.89 8.81
N TYR A 18 -1.25 -4.15 8.75
CA TYR A 18 -1.25 -4.94 7.53
C TYR A 18 -2.65 -5.04 6.90
N VAL A 19 -3.66 -5.39 7.70
CA VAL A 19 -5.06 -5.47 7.24
C VAL A 19 -5.55 -4.11 6.73
N ARG A 20 -5.18 -3.01 7.39
CA ARG A 20 -5.56 -1.65 6.95
C ARG A 20 -4.93 -1.28 5.61
N ILE A 21 -3.69 -1.69 5.37
CA ILE A 21 -3.00 -1.44 4.11
C ILE A 21 -3.62 -2.27 2.98
N GLU A 22 -3.93 -3.55 3.22
CA GLU A 22 -4.66 -4.38 2.26
C GLU A 22 -6.02 -3.76 1.89
N MET A 23 -6.77 -3.26 2.88
CA MET A 23 -8.01 -2.53 2.61
C MET A 23 -7.79 -1.26 1.77
N LEU A 24 -6.74 -0.50 2.06
CA LEU A 24 -6.40 0.72 1.31
C LEU A 24 -6.04 0.40 -0.14
N VAL A 25 -5.24 -0.65 -0.37
CA VAL A 25 -4.87 -1.13 -1.71
C VAL A 25 -6.10 -1.61 -2.48
N ALA A 26 -7.00 -2.35 -1.83
CA ALA A 26 -8.25 -2.80 -2.45
C ALA A 26 -9.17 -1.63 -2.83
N GLN A 27 -9.33 -0.64 -1.94
CA GLN A 27 -10.09 0.59 -2.21
C GLN A 27 -9.49 1.37 -3.37
N TYR A 28 -8.16 1.53 -3.39
CA TYR A 28 -7.45 2.20 -4.46
C TYR A 28 -7.65 1.48 -5.81
N THR A 29 -7.50 0.15 -5.82
CA THR A 29 -7.68 -0.66 -7.02
C THR A 29 -9.08 -0.47 -7.58
N SER A 30 -10.12 -0.55 -6.74
CA SER A 30 -11.51 -0.31 -7.13
C SER A 30 -11.73 1.09 -7.70
N LEU A 31 -11.22 2.13 -7.02
CA LEU A 31 -11.33 3.51 -7.50
C LEU A 31 -10.61 3.69 -8.86
N SER A 32 -9.42 3.11 -9.01
CA SER A 32 -8.65 3.20 -10.25
C SER A 32 -9.37 2.52 -11.42
N THR A 33 -10.08 1.40 -11.18
CA THR A 33 -10.90 0.76 -12.20
C THR A 33 -12.08 1.64 -12.60
N THR A 34 -12.79 2.24 -11.64
CA THR A 34 -13.89 3.16 -11.94
C THR A 34 -13.43 4.39 -12.74
N ILE A 35 -12.26 4.95 -12.41
CA ILE A 35 -11.71 6.07 -13.17
C ILE A 35 -11.36 5.64 -14.60
N ARG A 36 -10.75 4.45 -14.79
CA ARG A 36 -10.47 3.91 -16.14
C ARG A 36 -11.74 3.71 -16.95
N ASP A 37 -12.76 3.10 -16.36
CA ASP A 37 -14.05 2.89 -17.03
C ASP A 37 -14.66 4.23 -17.49
N ASN A 38 -14.59 5.26 -16.65
CA ASN A 38 -15.06 6.61 -17.01
C ASN A 38 -14.23 7.26 -18.14
N ILE A 39 -12.92 7.03 -18.17
CA ILE A 39 -12.05 7.50 -19.26
C ILE A 39 -12.44 6.81 -20.56
N ASP A 40 -12.70 5.50 -20.53
CA ASP A 40 -13.09 4.74 -21.71
C ASP A 40 -14.46 5.17 -22.23
N ILE A 41 -15.44 5.40 -21.35
CA ILE A 41 -16.72 6.01 -21.70
C ILE A 41 -16.52 7.39 -22.34
N GLY A 42 -15.65 8.22 -21.75
CA GLY A 42 -15.30 9.54 -22.30
C GLY A 42 -14.70 9.45 -23.71
N ARG A 43 -13.81 8.48 -23.96
CA ARG A 43 -13.23 8.20 -25.27
C ARG A 43 -14.27 7.72 -26.28
N GLU A 44 -15.18 6.84 -25.88
CA GLU A 44 -16.29 6.42 -26.73
C GLU A 44 -17.19 7.58 -27.13
N LEU A 45 -17.46 8.50 -26.20
CA LEU A 45 -18.24 9.72 -26.47
C LEU A 45 -17.50 10.65 -27.43
N ILE A 46 -16.19 10.88 -27.24
CA ILE A 46 -15.36 11.66 -28.18
C ILE A 46 -15.45 11.09 -29.59
N ASN A 47 -15.41 9.77 -29.74
CA ASN A 47 -15.47 9.12 -31.05
C ASN A 47 -16.85 9.22 -31.73
N LYS A 48 -17.93 9.47 -30.96
CA LYS A 48 -19.30 9.63 -31.47
C LYS A 48 -19.66 11.08 -31.77
N VAL A 49 -18.96 12.05 -31.18
CA VAL A 49 -19.18 13.48 -31.42
C VAL A 49 -18.39 13.91 -32.68
N PRO A 50 -19.04 14.48 -33.70
CA PRO A 50 -18.31 15.06 -34.83
C PRO A 50 -17.37 16.16 -34.32
N LYS A 51 -16.06 15.96 -34.49
CA LYS A 51 -15.03 16.89 -33.99
C LYS A 51 -15.21 18.32 -34.50
N ASP A 52 -15.78 18.44 -35.70
CA ASP A 52 -16.00 19.72 -36.38
C ASP A 52 -17.21 20.47 -35.80
N GLU A 53 -18.16 19.78 -35.16
CA GLU A 53 -19.36 20.39 -34.57
C GLU A 53 -19.11 20.95 -33.17
N ASN A 54 -18.25 20.31 -32.37
CA ASN A 54 -17.97 20.72 -30.99
C ASN A 54 -16.50 20.47 -30.57
N PRO A 55 -15.54 21.25 -31.12
CA PRO A 55 -14.11 21.07 -30.82
C PRO A 55 -13.76 21.34 -29.35
N GLU A 56 -14.46 22.27 -28.69
CA GLU A 56 -14.25 22.57 -27.27
C GLU A 56 -14.64 21.40 -26.37
N LEU A 57 -15.73 20.69 -26.69
CA LEU A 57 -16.19 19.54 -25.92
C LEU A 57 -15.19 18.39 -26.03
N VAL A 58 -14.69 18.12 -27.24
CA VAL A 58 -13.68 17.10 -27.50
C VAL A 58 -12.39 17.41 -26.72
N MET A 59 -11.92 18.65 -26.77
CA MET A 59 -10.73 19.09 -26.04
C MET A 59 -10.90 18.90 -24.52
N ARG A 60 -12.04 19.30 -23.95
CA ARG A 60 -12.32 19.11 -22.51
C ARG A 60 -12.38 17.64 -22.10
N LEU A 61 -12.97 16.79 -22.94
CA LEU A 61 -13.03 15.34 -22.68
C LEU A 61 -11.64 14.69 -22.79
N GLU A 62 -10.80 15.12 -23.73
CA GLU A 62 -9.41 14.67 -23.86
C GLU A 62 -8.57 15.11 -22.64
N ASP A 63 -8.76 16.34 -22.15
CA ASP A 63 -8.10 16.85 -20.94
C ASP A 63 -8.54 16.08 -19.69
N LEU A 64 -9.84 15.79 -19.54
CA LEU A 64 -10.37 14.96 -18.47
C LEU A 64 -9.80 13.53 -18.49
N ALA A 65 -9.70 12.94 -19.69
CA ALA A 65 -9.11 11.62 -19.87
C ALA A 65 -7.63 11.60 -19.44
N ARG A 66 -6.84 12.57 -19.91
CA ARG A 66 -5.41 12.70 -19.53
C ARG A 66 -5.23 12.96 -18.04
N GLY A 67 -6.04 13.84 -17.45
CA GLY A 67 -5.99 14.14 -16.01
C GLY A 67 -6.28 12.89 -15.17
N GLY A 68 -7.26 12.08 -15.59
CA GLY A 68 -7.56 10.78 -14.99
C GLY A 68 -6.37 9.82 -15.05
N GLU A 69 -5.75 9.64 -16.23
CA GLU A 69 -4.58 8.76 -16.40
C GLU A 69 -3.39 9.18 -15.53
N ILE A 70 -3.09 10.48 -15.49
CA ILE A 70 -2.00 11.02 -14.65
C ILE A 70 -2.30 10.74 -13.17
N SER A 71 -3.54 10.97 -12.72
CA SER A 71 -3.93 10.73 -11.33
C SER A 71 -3.77 9.26 -10.91
N ILE A 72 -4.18 8.32 -11.77
CA ILE A 72 -4.02 6.87 -11.54
C ILE A 72 -2.53 6.48 -11.53
N SER A 73 -1.73 7.03 -12.43
CA SER A 73 -0.30 6.72 -12.50
C SER A 73 0.44 7.18 -11.23
N VAL A 74 0.21 8.44 -10.84
CA VAL A 74 0.86 9.05 -9.67
C VAL A 74 0.44 8.37 -8.38
N ALA A 75 -0.85 8.17 -8.17
CA ALA A 75 -1.35 7.51 -6.96
C ALA A 75 -0.91 6.05 -6.86
N GLY A 76 -0.83 5.34 -8.00
CA GLY A 76 -0.36 3.95 -8.06
C GLY A 76 1.12 3.83 -7.69
N GLY A 77 1.95 4.77 -8.14
CA GLY A 77 3.37 4.84 -7.75
C GLY A 77 3.55 5.00 -6.24
N TYR A 78 2.89 6.00 -5.64
CA TYR A 78 3.00 6.24 -4.19
C TYR A 78 2.49 5.07 -3.34
N LEU A 79 1.37 4.45 -3.73
CA LEU A 79 0.84 3.28 -3.01
C LEU A 79 1.77 2.08 -3.10
N GLY A 80 2.36 1.84 -4.28
CA GLY A 80 3.33 0.77 -4.48
C GLY A 80 4.57 0.96 -3.61
N GLU A 81 5.18 2.14 -3.66
CA GLU A 81 6.36 2.46 -2.83
C GLU A 81 6.07 2.34 -1.33
N PHE A 82 4.92 2.86 -0.88
CA PHE A 82 4.49 2.77 0.51
C PHE A 82 4.28 1.30 0.95
N TYR A 83 3.65 0.49 0.09
CA TYR A 83 3.41 -0.93 0.37
C TYR A 83 4.73 -1.70 0.54
N TYR A 84 5.68 -1.53 -0.38
CA TYR A 84 7.00 -2.17 -0.29
C TYR A 84 7.81 -1.70 0.94
N PHE A 85 7.77 -0.40 1.24
CA PHE A 85 8.39 0.14 2.44
C PHE A 85 7.81 -0.51 3.70
N PHE A 86 6.48 -0.64 3.78
CA PHE A 86 5.81 -1.21 4.94
C PHE A 86 6.12 -2.71 5.11
N ILE A 87 6.09 -3.50 4.03
CA ILE A 87 6.49 -4.92 4.07
C ILE A 87 7.91 -5.06 4.58
N THR A 88 8.83 -4.22 4.08
CA THR A 88 10.23 -4.23 4.49
C THR A 88 10.38 -3.91 5.98
N LEU A 89 9.63 -2.92 6.49
CA LEU A 89 9.59 -2.59 7.91
C LEU A 89 9.09 -3.78 8.76
N CYS A 90 7.99 -4.43 8.34
CA CYS A 90 7.48 -5.62 9.03
C CYS A 90 8.48 -6.78 9.04
N ALA A 91 9.17 -7.01 7.92
CA ALA A 91 10.21 -8.04 7.82
C ALA A 91 11.37 -7.74 8.78
N CYS A 92 11.84 -6.49 8.86
CA CYS A 92 12.87 -6.07 9.80
C CYS A 92 12.44 -6.30 11.27
N VAL A 93 11.19 -5.97 11.62
CA VAL A 93 10.66 -6.21 12.97
C VAL A 93 10.62 -7.71 13.29
N LEU A 94 10.16 -8.55 12.36
CA LEU A 94 10.17 -10.01 12.52
C LEU A 94 11.59 -10.57 12.72
N ILE A 95 12.55 -10.10 11.92
CA ILE A 95 13.96 -10.50 12.07
C ILE A 95 14.50 -10.11 13.44
N LEU A 96 14.22 -8.90 13.93
CA LEU A 96 14.62 -8.45 15.27
C LEU A 96 14.00 -9.30 16.38
N ILE A 97 12.71 -9.68 16.25
CA ILE A 97 12.04 -10.58 17.19
C ILE A 97 12.75 -11.95 17.20
N VAL A 98 13.00 -12.53 16.02
CA VAL A 98 13.67 -13.84 15.90
C VAL A 98 15.09 -13.78 16.47
N MET A 99 15.87 -12.76 16.12
CA MET A 99 17.22 -12.53 16.66
C MET A 99 17.20 -12.42 18.18
N THR A 100 16.23 -11.70 18.75
CA THR A 100 16.07 -11.56 20.21
C THR A 100 15.78 -12.90 20.86
N VAL A 101 14.85 -13.68 20.29
CA VAL A 101 14.50 -15.02 20.79
C VAL A 101 15.70 -15.96 20.73
N LEU A 102 16.45 -15.97 19.62
CA LEU A 102 17.68 -16.76 19.48
C LEU A 102 18.72 -16.34 20.50
N PHE A 103 18.98 -15.03 20.66
CA PHE A 103 19.93 -14.52 21.64
C PHE A 103 19.58 -14.97 23.07
N PHE A 104 18.32 -14.87 23.49
CA PHE A 104 17.88 -15.34 24.81
C PHE A 104 17.90 -16.87 24.96
N ARG A 105 17.71 -17.62 23.87
CA ARG A 105 17.79 -19.10 23.88
C ARG A 105 19.23 -19.60 23.97
N PHE A 106 20.19 -18.90 23.36
CA PHE A 106 21.60 -19.31 23.32
C PHE A 106 22.48 -18.65 24.38
N ARG A 107 22.01 -17.61 25.07
CA ARG A 107 22.67 -17.08 26.27
C ARG A 107 22.48 -18.07 27.41
N LYS A 108 23.40 -19.04 27.54
CA LYS A 108 23.52 -19.90 28.73
C LYS A 108 23.54 -19.00 29.99
N PRO A 109 22.90 -19.40 31.11
CA PRO A 109 23.17 -18.76 32.38
C PRO A 109 24.67 -18.92 32.63
N THR A 110 25.41 -17.81 32.56
CA THR A 110 26.78 -17.74 33.07
C THR A 110 26.74 -18.30 34.48
N GLU A 111 27.43 -19.42 34.67
CA GLU A 111 27.60 -20.13 35.93
C GLU A 111 27.82 -19.11 37.05
N VAL A 112 26.86 -19.03 37.97
CA VAL A 112 27.11 -18.46 39.30
C VAL A 112 28.09 -19.44 39.95
N ARG A 113 29.38 -19.17 39.74
CA ARG A 113 30.47 -19.87 40.40
C ARG A 113 30.29 -19.61 41.89
N LYS A 114 29.72 -20.60 42.59
CA LYS A 114 29.82 -20.67 44.05
C LYS A 114 31.30 -20.72 44.38
N SER A 115 31.78 -19.68 45.05
CA SER A 115 32.98 -19.69 45.87
C SER A 115 32.67 -18.87 47.12
#